data_AF-A0A2N5REE4-F1
#
_entry.id   AF-A0A2N5REE4-F1
#
_cell.length_a   1.000
_cell.length_b   1.000
_cell.length_c   1.000
_cell.angle_alpha   90.00
_cell.angle_beta   90.00
_cell.angle_gamma   90.00
#
_symmetry.space_group_name_H-M   'P 1'
#
loop_
_entity.id
_entity.type
_entity.pdbx_description
1 polymer ?
#
loop_
_entity_poly.entity_id
_entity_poly.type
_entity_poly.pdbx_seq_one_letter_code
_entity_poly.pdbx_strand_id
1 'polypeptide(L)'
;MKRIVLFVLIVLGALSFALSLDDAYKLANLTQRKLIIMFSSPTCYYCNLFKKEVLPKEDFQEILVPNFILAEIYATDEKTTLFAKEVIGESSLSYRELFQGFGVRGTPTFFFFKGKEGLGYLPGYVEKEMFIKILKYVAQELKEDFESYMKKNDPFVGDPMIVKVSKEEAEFVLEKDKNAVKVESVPGKVRKDRIYVTEDPSLASKLKDMGAMRILVVKD
;
A
#
# COMPACT_ATOMS: atom_id res chain seq x y z
N MET A 1 19.84 51.68 -9.49
CA MET A 1 19.73 50.38 -8.78
C MET A 1 18.26 49.96 -8.72
N LYS A 2 17.79 49.12 -9.65
CA LYS A 2 16.44 48.51 -9.57
C LYS A 2 16.64 47.03 -9.24
N ARG A 3 16.29 46.62 -8.02
CA ARG A 3 16.28 45.21 -7.61
C ARG A 3 14.99 44.59 -8.17
N ILE A 4 15.13 43.73 -9.17
CA ILE A 4 14.02 42.90 -9.66
C ILE A 4 13.89 41.74 -8.68
N VAL A 5 12.80 41.75 -7.91
CA VAL A 5 12.42 40.64 -7.03
C VAL A 5 11.70 39.62 -7.92
N LEU A 6 12.37 38.51 -8.21
CA LEU A 6 11.79 37.38 -8.94
C LEU A 6 10.87 36.61 -7.97
N PHE A 7 9.57 36.84 -8.05
CA PHE A 7 8.58 35.99 -7.36
C PHE A 7 8.54 34.64 -8.07
N VAL A 8 9.26 33.65 -7.53
CA VAL A 8 9.08 32.25 -7.89
C VAL A 8 7.76 31.80 -7.27
N LEU A 9 6.69 31.87 -8.06
CA LEU A 9 5.42 31.21 -7.76
C LEU A 9 5.67 29.70 -7.81
N ILE A 10 6.00 29.13 -6.65
CA ILE A 10 5.90 27.68 -6.44
C ILE A 10 4.41 27.37 -6.49
N VAL A 11 3.93 26.97 -7.67
CA VAL A 11 2.64 26.32 -7.81
C VAL A 11 2.79 24.99 -7.09
N LEU A 12 2.44 24.97 -5.80
CA LEU A 12 2.22 23.74 -5.04
C LEU A 12 0.96 23.10 -5.65
N GLY A 13 1.14 22.43 -6.80
CA GLY A 13 0.13 21.54 -7.33
C GLY A 13 -0.07 20.45 -6.30
N ALA A 14 -1.14 20.54 -5.52
CA ALA A 14 -1.63 19.43 -4.73
C ALA A 14 -2.09 18.34 -5.72
N LEU A 15 -1.13 17.59 -6.23
CA LEU A 15 -1.42 16.33 -6.89
C LEU A 15 -1.92 15.41 -5.77
N SER A 16 -3.23 15.38 -5.59
CA SER A 16 -3.88 14.33 -4.82
C SER A 16 -3.61 13.02 -5.53
N PHE A 17 -2.49 12.37 -5.21
CA PHE A 17 -2.19 11.00 -5.62
C PHE A 17 -3.12 10.05 -4.85
N ALA A 18 -4.43 10.15 -5.11
CA ALA A 18 -5.36 9.10 -4.73
C ALA A 18 -5.15 7.95 -5.71
N LEU A 19 -4.69 6.81 -5.19
CA LEU A 19 -4.44 5.62 -5.96
C LEU A 19 -5.77 4.97 -6.35
N SER A 20 -6.02 4.78 -7.65
CA SER A 20 -7.21 4.04 -8.11
C SER A 20 -7.14 2.58 -7.65
N LEU A 21 -8.28 1.89 -7.56
CA LEU A 21 -8.30 0.49 -7.14
C LEU A 21 -7.56 -0.41 -8.15
N ASP A 22 -7.66 -0.12 -9.44
CA ASP A 22 -6.94 -0.88 -10.49
C ASP A 22 -5.43 -0.68 -10.39
N ASP A 23 -4.98 0.57 -10.16
CA ASP A 23 -3.55 0.84 -9.94
C ASP A 23 -3.04 0.17 -8.65
N ALA A 24 -3.83 0.23 -7.58
CA ALA A 24 -3.51 -0.41 -6.32
C ALA A 24 -3.37 -1.93 -6.45
N TYR A 25 -4.32 -2.55 -7.14
CA TYR A 25 -4.28 -3.97 -7.43
C TYR A 25 -3.08 -4.34 -8.31
N LYS A 26 -2.79 -3.55 -9.35
CA LYS A 26 -1.60 -3.76 -10.19
C LYS A 26 -0.30 -3.62 -9.40
N LEU A 27 -0.16 -2.57 -8.59
CA LEU A 27 0.99 -2.37 -7.70
C LEU A 27 1.17 -3.53 -6.74
N ALA A 28 0.09 -4.00 -6.09
CA ALA A 28 0.13 -5.13 -5.16
C ALA A 28 0.73 -6.37 -5.84
N ASN A 29 0.26 -6.71 -7.04
CA ASN A 29 0.76 -7.86 -7.80
C ASN A 29 2.21 -7.68 -8.28
N LEU A 30 2.54 -6.53 -8.88
CA LEU A 30 3.91 -6.26 -9.38
C LEU A 30 4.95 -6.26 -8.27
N THR A 31 4.60 -5.74 -7.09
CA THR A 31 5.52 -5.59 -5.96
C THR A 31 5.44 -6.73 -4.95
N GLN A 32 4.67 -7.78 -5.25
CA GLN A 32 4.48 -8.95 -4.37
C GLN A 32 4.04 -8.55 -2.96
N ARG A 33 3.04 -7.67 -2.93
CA ARG A 33 2.37 -7.19 -1.72
C ARG A 33 0.90 -7.55 -1.77
N LYS A 34 0.29 -7.62 -0.60
CA LYS A 34 -1.16 -7.81 -0.42
C LYS A 34 -1.88 -6.49 -0.70
N LEU A 35 -3.16 -6.54 -1.02
CA LEU A 35 -4.00 -5.35 -1.21
C LEU A 35 -4.91 -5.17 0.01
N ILE A 36 -5.06 -3.93 0.47
CA ILE A 36 -6.08 -3.51 1.41
C ILE A 36 -7.00 -2.53 0.69
N ILE A 37 -8.29 -2.83 0.66
CA ILE A 37 -9.33 -1.90 0.22
C ILE A 37 -9.97 -1.32 1.48
N MET A 38 -9.77 -0.02 1.70
CA MET A 38 -10.44 0.75 2.75
C MET A 38 -11.67 1.41 2.15
N PHE A 39 -12.83 0.85 2.46
CA PHE A 39 -14.12 1.48 2.21
C PHE A 39 -14.31 2.63 3.19
N SER A 40 -14.40 3.85 2.67
CA SER A 40 -14.34 5.09 3.44
C SER A 40 -15.47 6.06 3.05
N SER A 41 -15.54 7.19 3.75
CA SER A 41 -16.40 8.33 3.41
C SER A 41 -15.72 9.64 3.83
N PRO A 42 -15.85 10.75 3.07
CA PRO A 42 -15.29 12.04 3.46
C PRO A 42 -15.80 12.55 4.82
N THR A 43 -17.05 12.23 5.16
CA THR A 43 -17.72 12.67 6.41
C THR A 43 -17.53 11.69 7.57
N CYS A 44 -16.82 10.59 7.36
CA CYS A 44 -16.60 9.58 8.37
C CYS A 44 -15.52 10.02 9.37
N TYR A 45 -15.93 10.30 10.61
CA TYR A 45 -15.03 10.68 11.70
C TYR A 45 -13.89 9.67 11.90
N TYR A 46 -14.22 8.39 12.01
CA TYR A 46 -13.24 7.33 12.27
C TYR A 46 -12.28 7.06 11.10
N CYS A 47 -12.72 7.31 9.87
CA CYS A 47 -11.87 7.22 8.68
C CYS A 47 -10.82 8.32 8.72
N ASN A 48 -11.23 9.54 9.07
CA ASN A 48 -10.34 10.67 9.23
C ASN A 48 -9.41 10.50 10.44
N LEU A 49 -9.90 9.91 11.53
CA LEU A 49 -9.09 9.55 12.70
C LEU A 49 -8.00 8.54 12.34
N PHE A 50 -8.34 7.45 11.63
CA PHE A 50 -7.35 6.48 11.12
C PHE A 50 -6.26 7.15 10.27
N LYS A 51 -6.67 7.99 9.31
CA LYS A 51 -5.74 8.70 8.42
C LYS A 51 -4.83 9.69 9.14
N LYS A 52 -5.24 10.19 10.31
CA LYS A 52 -4.48 11.14 11.11
C LYS A 52 -3.59 10.47 12.16
N GLU A 53 -4.13 9.47 12.86
CA GLU A 53 -3.52 8.94 14.08
C GLU A 53 -2.88 7.55 13.91
N VAL A 54 -3.26 6.79 12.88
CA VAL A 54 -2.73 5.43 12.66
C VAL A 54 -1.86 5.39 11.40
N LEU A 55 -2.45 5.73 10.25
CA LEU A 55 -1.80 5.61 8.95
C LEU A 55 -0.43 6.29 8.87
N PRO A 56 -0.20 7.53 9.36
CA PRO A 56 1.07 8.20 9.14
C PRO A 56 2.17 7.79 10.13
N LYS A 57 1.89 6.90 11.10
CA LYS A 57 2.86 6.54 12.13
C LYS A 57 3.95 5.63 11.54
N GLU A 58 5.20 5.91 11.89
CA GLU A 58 6.38 5.24 11.29
C GLU A 58 6.35 3.72 11.54
N ASP A 59 6.04 3.30 12.77
CA ASP A 59 5.90 1.89 13.14
C ASP A 59 4.77 1.18 12.37
N PHE A 60 3.68 1.88 12.07
CA PHE A 60 2.62 1.36 11.20
C PHE A 60 3.09 1.25 9.75
N GLN A 61 3.77 2.28 9.22
CA GLN A 61 4.31 2.28 7.85
C GLN A 61 5.39 1.20 7.63
N GLU A 62 6.22 0.92 8.64
CA GLU A 62 7.22 -0.15 8.61
C GLU A 62 6.60 -1.55 8.47
N ILE A 63 5.33 -1.73 8.82
CA ILE A 63 4.59 -2.98 8.56
C ILE A 63 3.75 -2.85 7.27
N LEU A 64 3.06 -1.73 7.08
CA LEU A 64 2.16 -1.54 5.97
C LEU A 64 2.91 -1.59 4.63
N VAL A 65 3.93 -0.76 4.44
CA VAL A 65 4.55 -0.56 3.12
C VAL A 65 5.24 -1.82 2.58
N PRO A 66 5.99 -2.61 3.38
CA PRO A 66 6.57 -3.85 2.91
C PRO A 66 5.56 -4.91 2.48
N ASN A 67 4.39 -4.94 3.12
CA ASN A 67 3.50 -6.09 3.05
C ASN A 67 2.21 -5.79 2.26
N PHE A 68 1.81 -4.53 2.18
CA PHE A 68 0.50 -4.11 1.67
C PHE A 68 0.56 -2.88 0.77
N ILE A 69 -0.39 -2.80 -0.15
CA ILE A 69 -0.87 -1.58 -0.80
C ILE A 69 -2.23 -1.25 -0.18
N LEU A 70 -2.45 0.01 0.22
CA LEU A 70 -3.72 0.49 0.74
C LEU A 70 -4.41 1.39 -0.29
N ALA A 71 -5.59 1.00 -0.76
CA ALA A 71 -6.48 1.82 -1.58
C ALA A 71 -7.65 2.32 -0.74
N GLU A 72 -7.83 3.64 -0.64
CA GLU A 72 -9.04 4.24 -0.06
C GLU A 72 -10.05 4.47 -1.18
N ILE A 73 -11.26 3.94 -1.03
CA ILE A 73 -12.35 4.16 -2.00
C ILE A 73 -13.59 4.73 -1.32
N TYR A 74 -14.33 5.52 -2.09
CA TYR A 74 -15.60 6.14 -1.70
C TYR A 74 -16.73 5.61 -2.58
N ALA A 75 -17.95 5.57 -2.04
CA ALA A 75 -19.15 5.10 -2.74
C ALA A 75 -19.58 6.05 -3.88
N THR A 76 -18.84 6.00 -4.99
CA THR A 76 -18.99 6.85 -6.17
C THR A 76 -19.24 6.00 -7.42
N ASP A 77 -19.43 6.67 -8.56
CA ASP A 77 -19.60 6.05 -9.88
C ASP A 77 -18.25 5.76 -10.59
N GLU A 78 -17.11 6.05 -9.94
CA GLU A 78 -15.80 5.61 -10.41
C GLU A 78 -15.79 4.09 -10.54
N LYS A 79 -15.19 3.57 -11.61
CA LYS A 79 -15.19 2.14 -11.93
C LYS A 79 -13.82 1.52 -11.78
N THR A 80 -13.80 0.30 -11.28
CA THR A 80 -12.70 -0.64 -11.44
C THR A 80 -13.03 -1.62 -12.57
N THR A 81 -12.02 -1.96 -13.36
CA THR A 81 -12.12 -2.94 -14.45
C THR A 81 -11.19 -4.12 -14.19
N LEU A 82 -9.94 -3.85 -13.82
CA LEU A 82 -8.93 -4.90 -13.60
C LEU A 82 -9.28 -5.72 -12.36
N PHE A 83 -9.50 -5.07 -11.21
CA PHE A 83 -9.88 -5.78 -9.98
C PHE A 83 -11.23 -6.48 -10.13
N ALA A 84 -12.23 -5.82 -10.72
CA ALA A 84 -13.54 -6.44 -10.99
C ALA A 84 -13.41 -7.73 -11.81
N LYS A 85 -12.65 -7.69 -12.91
CA LYS A 85 -12.49 -8.82 -13.81
C LYS A 85 -11.70 -9.96 -13.18
N GLU A 86 -10.60 -9.64 -12.52
CA GLU A 86 -9.69 -10.66 -12.02
C GLU A 86 -10.12 -11.29 -10.70
N VAL A 87 -10.77 -10.52 -9.83
CA VAL A 87 -11.10 -10.94 -8.46
C VAL A 87 -12.58 -11.30 -8.33
N ILE A 88 -13.47 -10.50 -8.93
CA ILE A 88 -14.93 -10.68 -8.79
C ILE A 88 -15.52 -11.50 -9.95
N GLY A 89 -14.89 -11.46 -11.13
CA GLY A 89 -15.39 -12.12 -12.34
C GLY A 89 -16.34 -11.24 -13.17
N GLU A 90 -16.39 -9.94 -12.89
CA GLU A 90 -17.25 -8.97 -13.57
C GLU A 90 -16.44 -8.07 -14.52
N SER A 91 -17.02 -7.65 -15.64
CA SER A 91 -16.28 -6.82 -16.62
C SER A 91 -15.87 -5.44 -16.09
N SER A 92 -16.72 -4.83 -15.27
CA SER A 92 -16.46 -3.59 -14.54
C SER A 92 -17.44 -3.46 -13.39
N LEU A 93 -17.02 -2.83 -12.29
CA LEU A 93 -17.90 -2.46 -11.19
C LEU A 93 -17.61 -1.02 -10.77
N SER A 94 -18.65 -0.25 -10.49
CA SER A 94 -18.51 1.02 -9.79
C SER A 94 -18.11 0.78 -8.33
N TYR A 95 -17.45 1.75 -7.71
CA TYR A 95 -17.13 1.66 -6.29
C TYR A 95 -18.40 1.54 -5.45
N ARG A 96 -19.50 2.19 -5.83
CA ARG A 96 -20.78 1.99 -5.14
C ARG A 96 -21.27 0.53 -5.20
N GLU A 97 -21.14 -0.14 -6.34
CA GLU A 97 -21.47 -1.57 -6.46
C GLU A 97 -20.52 -2.43 -5.61
N LEU A 98 -19.24 -2.07 -5.50
CA LEU A 98 -18.33 -2.74 -4.57
C LEU A 98 -18.80 -2.59 -3.11
N PHE A 99 -19.21 -1.40 -2.67
CA PHE A 99 -19.73 -1.21 -1.31
C PHE A 99 -20.91 -2.15 -1.03
N GLN A 100 -21.82 -2.32 -1.99
CA GLN A 100 -22.96 -3.22 -1.88
C GLN A 100 -22.54 -4.70 -1.91
N GLY A 101 -21.71 -5.09 -2.89
CA GLY A 101 -21.25 -6.46 -3.08
C GLY A 101 -20.42 -7.00 -1.91
N PHE A 102 -19.63 -6.14 -1.27
CA PHE A 102 -18.87 -6.46 -0.05
C PHE A 102 -19.69 -6.32 1.23
N GLY A 103 -20.97 -5.93 1.14
CA GLY A 103 -21.86 -5.80 2.30
C GLY A 103 -21.42 -4.74 3.31
N VAL A 104 -20.80 -3.65 2.84
CA VAL A 104 -20.24 -2.60 3.71
C VAL A 104 -21.37 -1.80 4.35
N ARG A 105 -21.55 -1.97 5.67
CA ARG A 105 -22.59 -1.28 6.46
C ARG A 105 -22.09 -0.06 7.24
N GLY A 106 -20.78 0.12 7.32
CA GLY A 106 -20.14 1.19 8.08
C GLY A 106 -18.73 1.46 7.57
N THR A 107 -18.21 2.65 7.86
CA THR A 107 -16.86 3.06 7.46
C THR A 107 -16.06 3.52 8.70
N PRO A 108 -14.73 3.28 8.74
CA PRO A 108 -13.97 2.55 7.74
C PRO A 108 -14.25 1.04 7.81
N THR A 109 -14.18 0.35 6.67
CA THR A 109 -14.13 -1.13 6.62
C THR A 109 -12.98 -1.52 5.72
N PHE A 110 -12.13 -2.44 6.16
CA PHE A 110 -10.94 -2.87 5.44
C PHE A 110 -11.11 -4.30 4.93
N PHE A 111 -10.90 -4.55 3.65
CA PHE A 111 -10.81 -5.90 3.08
C PHE A 111 -9.39 -6.19 2.62
N PHE A 112 -8.91 -7.40 2.90
CA PHE A 112 -7.53 -7.82 2.63
C PHE A 112 -7.52 -8.86 1.52
N PHE A 113 -6.59 -8.73 0.57
CA PHE A 113 -6.45 -9.65 -0.56
C PHE A 113 -4.98 -10.02 -0.83
N LYS A 114 -4.78 -11.23 -1.37
CA LYS A 114 -3.52 -11.69 -1.98
C LYS A 114 -3.82 -12.13 -3.41
N GLY A 115 -3.46 -11.29 -4.39
CA GLY A 115 -3.93 -11.48 -5.76
C GLY A 115 -5.46 -11.56 -5.76
N LYS A 116 -6.00 -12.69 -6.21
CA LYS A 116 -7.46 -12.94 -6.30
C LYS A 116 -8.08 -13.49 -5.02
N GLU A 117 -7.27 -13.90 -4.05
CA GLU A 117 -7.76 -14.52 -2.81
C GLU A 117 -8.10 -13.45 -1.77
N GLY A 118 -9.32 -13.47 -1.24
CA GLY A 118 -9.71 -12.69 -0.08
C GLY A 118 -9.19 -13.34 1.21
N LEU A 119 -8.47 -12.56 2.03
CA LEU A 119 -7.86 -13.03 3.28
C LEU A 119 -8.72 -12.76 4.51
N GLY A 120 -9.70 -11.85 4.40
CA GLY A 120 -10.58 -11.45 5.49
C GLY A 120 -10.92 -9.97 5.44
N TYR A 121 -11.60 -9.48 6.47
CA TYR A 121 -11.98 -8.08 6.60
C TYR A 121 -12.01 -7.61 8.05
N LEU A 122 -11.87 -6.30 8.24
CA LEU A 122 -11.93 -5.60 9.52
C LEU A 122 -12.98 -4.49 9.45
N PRO A 123 -14.15 -4.65 10.10
CA PRO A 123 -15.14 -3.59 10.20
C PRO A 123 -14.76 -2.59 11.30
N GLY A 124 -14.89 -1.30 10.99
CA GLY A 124 -14.72 -0.22 11.95
C GLY A 124 -13.26 0.19 12.19
N TYR A 125 -13.10 1.15 13.10
CA TYR A 125 -11.81 1.65 13.54
C TYR A 125 -11.27 0.81 14.70
N VAL A 126 -9.95 0.62 14.68
CA VAL A 126 -9.18 0.08 15.80
C VAL A 126 -7.96 0.97 16.03
N GLU A 127 -7.50 1.00 17.28
CA GLU A 127 -6.28 1.72 17.64
C GLU A 127 -5.04 1.13 16.95
N LYS A 128 -4.00 1.95 16.81
CA LYS A 128 -2.78 1.64 16.05
C LYS A 128 -2.15 0.31 16.45
N GLU A 129 -1.97 0.05 17.73
CA GLU A 129 -1.29 -1.16 18.23
C GLU A 129 -2.08 -2.43 17.88
N MET A 130 -3.40 -2.36 17.94
CA MET A 130 -4.28 -3.46 17.48
C MET A 130 -4.16 -3.63 15.97
N PHE A 131 -4.21 -2.53 15.21
CA PHE A 131 -4.10 -2.59 13.76
C PHE A 131 -2.76 -3.20 13.33
N ILE A 132 -1.65 -2.83 13.98
CA ILE A 132 -0.33 -3.43 13.72
C ILE A 132 -0.38 -4.94 13.90
N LYS A 133 -0.99 -5.45 14.98
CA LYS A 133 -1.13 -6.90 15.18
C LYS A 133 -1.99 -7.55 14.10
N ILE A 134 -3.08 -6.91 13.66
CA ILE A 134 -3.89 -7.39 12.53
C ILE A 134 -3.05 -7.46 11.25
N LEU A 135 -2.29 -6.41 10.92
CA LEU A 135 -1.43 -6.40 9.74
C LEU A 135 -0.41 -7.53 9.78
N LYS A 136 0.26 -7.75 10.91
CA LYS A 136 1.24 -8.82 11.06
C LYS A 136 0.61 -10.20 10.90
N TYR A 137 -0.56 -10.43 11.50
CA TYR A 137 -1.30 -11.67 11.39
C TYR A 137 -1.71 -11.97 9.94
N VAL A 138 -2.30 -10.98 9.25
CA VAL A 138 -2.74 -11.11 7.85
C VAL A 138 -1.54 -11.21 6.90
N ALA A 139 -0.46 -10.47 7.14
CA ALA A 139 0.73 -10.49 6.31
C ALA A 139 1.40 -11.87 6.31
N GLN A 140 1.43 -12.52 7.47
CA GLN A 140 2.00 -13.87 7.64
C GLN A 140 1.02 -14.99 7.28
N GLU A 141 -0.24 -14.68 6.99
CA GLU A 141 -1.28 -15.67 6.63
C GLU A 141 -1.41 -16.79 7.69
N LEU A 142 -1.28 -16.42 8.96
CA LEU A 142 -1.25 -17.35 10.09
C LEU A 142 -2.56 -18.15 10.18
N LYS A 143 -2.43 -19.43 10.55
CA LYS A 143 -3.55 -20.37 10.69
C LYS A 143 -4.05 -20.53 12.12
N GLU A 144 -3.28 -20.07 13.10
CA GLU A 144 -3.73 -20.02 14.50
C GLU A 144 -4.88 -19.03 14.67
N ASP A 145 -5.70 -19.15 15.71
CA ASP A 145 -6.74 -18.16 15.95
C ASP A 145 -6.16 -16.80 16.37
N PHE A 146 -6.85 -15.73 15.99
CA PHE A 146 -6.37 -14.38 16.24
C PHE A 146 -6.26 -14.05 17.75
N GLU A 147 -7.14 -14.60 18.60
CA GLU A 147 -7.09 -14.35 20.05
C GLU A 147 -5.82 -14.92 20.69
N SER A 148 -5.38 -16.10 20.24
CA SER A 148 -4.12 -16.72 20.63
C SER A 148 -2.93 -15.92 20.12
N TYR A 149 -2.96 -15.50 18.85
CA TYR A 149 -1.90 -14.67 18.26
C TYR A 149 -1.70 -13.36 19.02
N MET A 150 -2.80 -12.70 19.42
CA MET A 150 -2.80 -11.40 20.09
C MET A 150 -2.00 -11.37 21.41
N LYS A 151 -1.78 -12.53 22.03
CA LYS A 151 -1.02 -12.70 23.28
C LYS A 151 0.49 -12.76 23.05
N LYS A 152 0.93 -12.92 21.80
CA LYS A 152 2.35 -13.07 21.44
C LYS A 152 3.01 -11.70 21.25
N ASN A 153 4.31 -11.66 21.53
CA ASN A 153 5.17 -10.60 21.05
C ASN A 153 5.80 -11.03 19.72
N ASP A 154 5.32 -10.45 18.63
CA ASP A 154 5.74 -10.80 17.28
C ASP A 154 6.59 -9.66 16.67
N PRO A 155 7.91 -9.85 16.47
CA PRO A 155 8.79 -8.83 15.90
C PRO A 155 8.66 -8.71 14.37
N PHE A 156 7.78 -9.47 13.72
CA PHE A 156 7.60 -9.44 12.26
C PHE A 156 7.37 -8.04 11.71
N VAL A 157 8.08 -7.73 10.62
CA VAL A 157 7.91 -6.48 9.83
C VAL A 157 7.74 -6.73 8.34
N GLY A 158 7.92 -7.97 7.87
CA GLY A 158 7.93 -8.35 6.46
C GLY A 158 9.11 -9.24 6.11
N ASP A 159 8.97 -10.01 5.03
CA ASP A 159 10.04 -10.85 4.48
C ASP A 159 10.79 -10.11 3.36
N PRO A 160 12.11 -9.88 3.46
CA PRO A 160 12.86 -9.19 2.41
C PRO A 160 12.81 -9.91 1.06
N MET A 161 12.36 -9.21 0.01
CA MET A 161 12.17 -9.78 -1.32
C MET A 161 12.81 -8.92 -2.42
N ILE A 162 13.52 -9.60 -3.33
CA ILE A 162 13.98 -9.05 -4.61
C ILE A 162 13.03 -9.55 -5.69
N VAL A 163 12.31 -8.65 -6.33
CA VAL A 163 11.36 -8.93 -7.41
C VAL A 163 11.97 -8.45 -8.72
N LYS A 164 11.89 -9.28 -9.75
CA LYS A 164 12.33 -8.92 -11.10
C LYS A 164 11.14 -8.34 -11.85
N VAL A 165 11.33 -7.17 -12.46
CA VAL A 165 10.27 -6.44 -13.19
C VAL A 165 10.81 -5.96 -14.53
N SER A 166 9.94 -5.77 -15.52
CA SER A 166 10.30 -5.09 -16.76
C SER A 166 10.56 -3.60 -16.53
N LYS A 167 11.13 -2.92 -17.52
CA LYS A 167 11.31 -1.47 -17.49
C LYS A 167 9.98 -0.72 -17.35
N GLU A 168 8.95 -1.12 -18.10
CA GLU A 168 7.63 -0.50 -18.07
C GLU A 168 6.94 -0.70 -16.71
N GLU A 169 7.10 -1.89 -16.12
CA GLU A 169 6.59 -2.18 -14.78
C GLU A 169 7.31 -1.34 -13.71
N ALA A 170 8.62 -1.18 -13.82
CA ALA A 170 9.41 -0.35 -12.92
C ALA A 170 9.01 1.14 -13.02
N GLU A 171 8.84 1.66 -14.23
CA GLU A 171 8.37 3.02 -14.48
C GLU A 171 6.97 3.24 -13.90
N PHE A 172 6.05 2.29 -14.12
CA PHE A 172 4.72 2.33 -13.51
C PHE A 172 4.78 2.36 -11.97
N VAL A 173 5.62 1.53 -11.35
CA VAL A 173 5.77 1.52 -9.89
C VAL A 173 6.34 2.84 -9.39
N LEU A 174 7.36 3.39 -10.05
CA LEU A 174 7.96 4.68 -9.70
C LEU A 174 6.98 5.85 -9.85
N GLU A 175 6.06 5.77 -10.81
CA GLU A 175 5.03 6.79 -11.03
C GLU A 175 3.89 6.71 -10.01
N LYS A 176 3.41 5.49 -9.70
CA LYS A 176 2.17 5.30 -8.93
C LYS A 176 2.39 5.02 -7.45
N ASP A 177 3.50 4.42 -7.05
CA ASP A 177 3.80 4.17 -5.63
C ASP A 177 4.71 5.25 -5.06
N LYS A 178 4.14 6.13 -4.23
CA LYS A 178 4.87 7.18 -3.51
C LYS A 178 6.02 6.69 -2.61
N ASN A 179 6.04 5.40 -2.27
CA ASN A 179 7.10 4.80 -1.48
C ASN A 179 8.24 4.23 -2.34
N ALA A 180 8.04 4.17 -3.66
CA ALA A 180 9.06 3.73 -4.60
C ALA A 180 10.13 4.80 -4.83
N VAL A 181 11.39 4.36 -4.89
CA VAL A 181 12.54 5.22 -5.13
C VAL A 181 13.53 4.52 -6.05
N LYS A 182 13.92 5.19 -7.14
CA LYS A 182 15.03 4.73 -7.98
C LYS A 182 16.34 4.96 -7.24
N VAL A 183 17.22 3.96 -7.23
CA VAL A 183 18.55 4.04 -6.62
C VAL A 183 19.61 3.46 -7.56
N GLU A 184 20.71 4.18 -7.68
CA GLU A 184 21.89 3.78 -8.49
C GLU A 184 23.10 3.47 -7.59
N SER A 185 22.97 3.73 -6.29
CA SER A 185 23.96 3.41 -5.26
C SER A 185 23.28 3.18 -3.91
N VAL A 186 24.03 2.65 -2.93
CA VAL A 186 23.52 2.44 -1.57
C VAL A 186 23.19 3.81 -0.95
N PRO A 187 21.93 4.06 -0.54
CA PRO A 187 21.57 5.30 0.11
C PRO A 187 22.17 5.37 1.53
N GLY A 188 22.36 6.58 2.05
CA GLY A 188 22.94 6.78 3.39
C GLY A 188 22.13 6.14 4.53
N LYS A 189 20.83 5.88 4.32
CA LYS A 189 19.98 5.08 5.22
C LYS A 189 19.05 4.20 4.40
N VAL A 190 19.07 2.89 4.68
CA VAL A 190 18.10 1.93 4.16
C VAL A 190 16.91 1.89 5.11
N ARG A 191 15.70 2.06 4.55
CA ARG A 191 14.44 2.14 5.27
C ARG A 191 13.55 0.97 4.87
N LYS A 192 12.81 0.42 5.83
CA LYS A 192 11.87 -0.68 5.58
C LYS A 192 10.63 -0.21 4.84
N ASP A 193 10.18 1.03 5.08
CA ASP A 193 9.01 1.64 4.47
C ASP A 193 9.27 2.25 3.08
N ARG A 194 10.15 1.62 2.30
CA ARG A 194 10.50 2.04 0.94
C ARG A 194 10.55 0.85 -0.01
N ILE A 195 10.19 1.11 -1.27
CA ILE A 195 10.32 0.16 -2.39
C ILE A 195 11.51 0.63 -3.22
N TYR A 196 12.62 -0.09 -3.18
CA TYR A 196 13.83 0.31 -3.89
C TYR A 196 13.78 -0.23 -5.31
N VAL A 197 14.06 0.60 -6.31
CA VAL A 197 14.09 0.21 -7.72
C VAL A 197 15.50 0.43 -8.25
N THR A 198 16.12 -0.61 -8.81
CA THR A 198 17.50 -0.57 -9.32
C THR A 198 17.64 -1.41 -10.58
N GLU A 199 18.57 -1.04 -11.45
CA GLU A 199 18.99 -1.86 -12.61
C GLU A 199 20.15 -2.80 -12.23
N ASP A 200 20.84 -2.58 -11.10
CA ASP A 200 21.96 -3.40 -10.62
C ASP A 200 21.51 -4.49 -9.62
N PRO A 201 21.61 -5.79 -9.98
CA PRO A 201 21.32 -6.91 -9.09
C PRO A 201 22.25 -7.00 -7.87
N SER A 202 23.49 -6.51 -7.99
CA SER A 202 24.47 -6.50 -6.89
C SER A 202 24.07 -5.46 -5.84
N LEU A 203 23.65 -4.27 -6.27
CA LEU A 203 23.06 -3.26 -5.40
C LEU A 203 21.80 -3.78 -4.71
N ALA A 204 20.93 -4.49 -5.43
CA ALA A 204 19.72 -5.06 -4.83
C ALA A 204 20.03 -6.03 -3.68
N SER A 205 21.06 -6.86 -3.85
CA SER A 205 21.51 -7.79 -2.81
C SER A 205 22.05 -7.03 -1.59
N LYS A 206 22.87 -5.98 -1.80
CA LYS A 206 23.36 -5.11 -0.72
C LYS A 206 22.23 -4.41 0.03
N LEU A 207 21.23 -3.89 -0.68
CA LEU A 207 20.06 -3.23 -0.07
C LEU A 207 19.29 -4.21 0.81
N LYS A 208 19.09 -5.45 0.34
CA LYS A 208 18.44 -6.51 1.12
C LYS A 208 19.21 -6.81 2.41
N ASP A 209 20.54 -6.96 2.33
CA ASP A 209 21.40 -7.22 3.50
C ASP A 209 21.37 -6.07 4.51
N MET A 210 21.14 -4.85 4.03
CA MET A 210 20.97 -3.64 4.86
C MET A 210 19.54 -3.45 5.40
N GLY A 211 18.63 -4.40 5.16
CA GLY A 211 17.28 -4.41 5.73
C GLY A 211 16.20 -3.80 4.85
N ALA A 212 16.45 -3.57 3.56
CA ALA A 212 15.39 -3.23 2.61
C ALA A 212 14.41 -4.42 2.46
N MET A 213 13.11 -4.13 2.51
CA MET A 213 12.09 -5.19 2.49
C MET A 213 11.58 -5.54 1.10
N ARG A 214 11.52 -4.55 0.20
CA ARG A 214 11.07 -4.73 -1.18
C ARG A 214 12.04 -4.03 -2.12
N ILE A 215 12.68 -4.82 -2.97
CA ILE A 215 13.61 -4.34 -3.99
C ILE A 215 13.12 -4.85 -5.34
N LEU A 216 12.94 -3.94 -6.30
CA LEU A 216 12.66 -4.25 -7.69
C LEU A 216 13.95 -4.13 -8.48
N VAL A 217 14.29 -5.21 -9.20
CA VAL A 217 15.40 -5.24 -10.14
C VAL A 217 14.83 -5.18 -11.54
N VAL A 218 15.13 -4.08 -12.24
CA VAL A 218 14.73 -3.87 -13.63
C VAL A 218 15.51 -4.84 -14.50
N LYS A 219 14.80 -5.53 -15.37
CA LYS A 219 15.38 -6.35 -16.43
C LYS A 219 15.04 -5.77 -17.79
N ASP A 220 16.01 -5.87 -18.68
CA ASP A 220 15.81 -5.74 -20.12
C ASP A 220 15.02 -6.94 -20.69
#